data_AF-A0A6I6EPH8-F1
#
_entry.id   AF-A0A6I6EPH8-F1
#
_cell.length_a   1.000
_cell.length_b   1.000
_cell.length_c   1.000
_cell.angle_alpha   90.00
_cell.angle_beta   90.00
_cell.angle_gamma   90.00
#
_symmetry.space_group_name_H-M   'P 1'
#
loop_
_entity.id
_entity.type
_entity.pdbx_description
1 polymer ?
#
loop_
_entity_poly.entity_id
_entity_poly.type
_entity_poly.pdbx_seq_one_letter_code
_entity_poly.pdbx_strand_id
1 'polypeptide(L)'
;MDWNNKIENILNNKKWIKNDTGLWKIQCCKLFKDNEELMLFIVTDELNGPAVTKVEKVVITNNNNELVMFYDNQYDIVLEEGEYEHYSEFLTVREWDALFSGNAVKELLEMDMVSEEEGFYVEPHEGIERFMNNYDERASEEIAEHFNL
;
A
#
# COMPACT_ATOMS: atom_id res chain seq x y z
N MET A 1 -13.19 -12.58 -10.40
CA MET A 1 -11.73 -12.35 -10.36
C MET A 1 -11.23 -13.03 -9.10
N ASP A 2 -10.05 -13.64 -9.12
CA ASP A 2 -9.47 -14.21 -7.90
C ASP A 2 -8.64 -13.12 -7.21
N TRP A 3 -9.21 -12.53 -6.16
CA TRP A 3 -8.62 -11.40 -5.46
C TRP A 3 -7.39 -11.79 -4.64
N ASN A 4 -7.38 -13.00 -4.08
CA ASN A 4 -6.22 -13.52 -3.35
C ASN A 4 -5.03 -13.65 -4.31
N ASN A 5 -5.26 -14.20 -5.50
CA ASN A 5 -4.22 -14.25 -6.53
C ASN A 5 -3.76 -12.85 -7.00
N LYS A 6 -4.64 -11.84 -7.03
CA LYS A 6 -4.23 -10.46 -7.33
C LYS A 6 -3.27 -9.91 -6.27
N ILE A 7 -3.61 -10.06 -4.98
CA ILE A 7 -2.76 -9.63 -3.87
C ILE A 7 -1.41 -10.35 -3.91
N GLU A 8 -1.41 -11.66 -4.11
CA GLU A 8 -0.18 -12.46 -4.24
C GLU A 8 0.68 -12.02 -5.42
N ASN A 9 0.09 -11.69 -6.57
CA ASN A 9 0.84 -11.15 -7.70
C ASN A 9 1.49 -9.80 -7.37
N ILE A 10 0.79 -8.92 -6.64
CA ILE A 10 1.32 -7.64 -6.19
C ILE A 10 2.51 -7.84 -5.24
N LEU A 11 2.37 -8.73 -4.25
CA LEU A 11 3.46 -9.10 -3.32
C LEU A 11 4.69 -9.62 -4.08
N ASN A 12 4.48 -10.47 -5.09
CA ASN A 12 5.55 -11.10 -5.85
C ASN A 12 6.25 -10.15 -6.85
N ASN A 13 5.55 -9.12 -7.35
CA ASN A 13 6.14 -8.13 -8.26
C ASN A 13 7.18 -7.25 -7.55
N LYS A 14 7.06 -7.07 -6.22
CA LYS A 14 7.98 -6.26 -5.39
C LYS A 14 8.18 -4.82 -5.90
N LYS A 15 7.26 -4.32 -6.73
CA LYS A 15 7.25 -2.95 -7.23
C LYS A 15 6.37 -2.07 -6.34
N TRP A 16 6.65 -0.78 -6.36
CA TRP A 16 5.77 0.24 -5.84
C TRP A 16 4.54 0.38 -6.72
N ILE A 17 3.42 0.80 -6.18
CA ILE A 17 2.19 1.09 -6.92
C ILE A 17 1.87 2.56 -6.70
N LYS A 18 1.57 3.26 -7.80
CA LYS A 18 1.11 4.64 -7.74
C LYS A 18 -0.39 4.66 -7.48
N ASN A 19 -0.80 5.41 -6.46
CA ASN A 19 -2.19 5.74 -6.20
C ASN A 19 -2.41 7.24 -6.36
N ASP A 20 -3.38 7.61 -7.19
CA ASP A 20 -3.87 8.98 -7.30
C ASP A 20 -5.02 9.13 -6.30
N THR A 21 -4.75 9.80 -5.18
CA THR A 21 -5.71 9.98 -4.08
C THR A 21 -6.63 11.18 -4.30
N GLY A 22 -6.64 11.75 -5.52
CA GLY A 22 -7.40 12.93 -5.89
C GLY A 22 -6.67 14.23 -5.54
N LEU A 23 -7.22 15.36 -6.03
CA LEU A 23 -6.64 16.71 -5.84
C LEU A 23 -5.17 16.85 -6.32
N TRP A 24 -4.78 16.12 -7.38
CA TRP A 24 -3.42 16.11 -7.95
C TRP A 24 -2.35 15.52 -7.04
N LYS A 25 -2.75 14.74 -6.04
CA LYS A 25 -1.83 14.15 -5.06
C LYS A 25 -1.44 12.75 -5.50
N ILE A 26 -0.15 12.47 -5.37
CA ILE A 26 0.42 11.19 -5.74
C ILE A 26 0.95 10.51 -4.49
N GLN A 27 0.43 9.33 -4.22
CA GLN A 27 0.94 8.42 -3.23
C GLN A 27 1.64 7.26 -3.96
N CYS A 28 2.78 6.83 -3.45
CA CYS A 28 3.38 5.55 -3.82
C CYS A 28 3.30 4.62 -2.62
N CYS A 29 2.84 3.41 -2.82
CA CYS A 29 2.80 2.38 -1.79
C CYS A 29 3.51 1.12 -2.26
N LYS A 30 4.02 0.32 -1.33
CA LYS A 30 4.58 -1.00 -1.63
C LYS A 30 4.05 -1.99 -0.61
N LEU A 31 3.33 -2.98 -1.11
CA LEU A 31 2.78 -4.06 -0.29
C LEU A 31 3.85 -5.12 -0.06
N PHE A 32 3.97 -5.58 1.19
CA PHE A 32 4.83 -6.69 1.57
C PHE A 32 4.17 -7.51 2.68
N LYS A 33 4.78 -8.66 2.99
CA LYS A 33 4.35 -9.54 4.09
C LYS A 33 5.46 -9.61 5.12
N ASP A 34 5.14 -9.33 6.37
CA ASP A 34 6.06 -9.55 7.50
C ASP A 34 5.36 -10.43 8.55
N ASN A 35 6.00 -11.53 8.94
CA ASN A 35 5.46 -12.50 9.90
C ASN A 35 4.00 -12.93 9.62
N GLU A 36 3.67 -13.16 8.36
CA GLU A 36 2.31 -13.49 7.85
C GLU A 36 1.30 -12.33 7.83
N GLU A 37 1.66 -11.13 8.31
CA GLU A 37 0.81 -9.94 8.28
C GLU A 37 1.06 -9.13 7.00
N LEU A 38 -0.02 -8.56 6.43
CA LEU A 38 0.09 -7.63 5.31
C LEU A 38 0.49 -6.24 5.80
N MET A 39 1.56 -5.72 5.23
CA MET A 39 2.16 -4.44 5.58
C MET A 39 2.33 -3.57 4.33
N LEU A 40 2.31 -2.26 4.53
CA LEU A 40 2.46 -1.26 3.49
C LEU A 40 3.58 -0.30 3.83
N PHE A 41 4.50 -0.10 2.89
CA PHE A 41 5.25 1.15 2.83
C PHE A 41 4.40 2.19 2.13
N ILE A 42 4.38 3.41 2.64
CA ILE A 42 3.63 4.53 2.06
C ILE A 42 4.55 5.73 1.99
N VAL A 43 4.57 6.37 0.83
CA VAL A 43 5.18 7.69 0.65
C VAL A 43 4.21 8.60 -0.09
N THR A 44 4.00 9.77 0.49
CA THR A 44 3.09 10.81 -0.02
C THR A 44 3.58 12.15 0.50
N ASP A 45 3.21 13.22 -0.22
CA ASP A 45 3.53 14.60 0.18
C ASP A 45 2.75 15.04 1.45
N GLU A 46 1.82 14.23 1.94
CA GLU A 46 1.00 14.53 3.14
C GLU A 46 1.61 14.04 4.45
N LEU A 47 2.55 13.09 4.39
CA LEU A 47 3.21 12.55 5.57
C LEU A 47 4.51 13.32 5.83
N ASN A 48 4.94 13.36 7.09
CA ASN A 48 6.20 14.00 7.48
C ASN A 48 7.45 13.20 7.04
N GLY A 49 7.26 12.08 6.36
CA GLY A 49 8.29 11.16 5.89
C GLY A 49 7.67 9.87 5.36
N PRO A 50 8.51 8.94 4.85
CA PRO A 50 8.06 7.61 4.49
C PRO A 50 7.55 6.88 5.73
N ALA A 51 6.46 6.13 5.58
CA ALA A 51 5.84 5.40 6.68
C ALA A 51 5.72 3.91 6.37
N VAL A 52 5.69 3.10 7.41
CA VAL A 52 5.27 1.70 7.36
C VAL A 52 4.07 1.50 8.26
N THR A 53 3.09 0.75 7.76
CA THR A 53 1.81 0.56 8.45
C THR A 53 1.22 -0.80 8.13
N LYS A 54 0.36 -1.30 9.02
CA LYS A 54 -0.31 -2.58 8.85
C LYS A 54 -1.60 -2.40 8.04
N VAL A 55 -1.88 -3.34 7.14
CA VAL A 55 -3.20 -3.41 6.50
C VAL A 55 -4.20 -3.91 7.54
N GLU A 56 -5.27 -3.15 7.76
CA GLU A 56 -6.33 -3.52 8.69
C GLU A 56 -7.52 -4.16 8.01
N LYS A 57 -7.81 -3.71 6.79
CA LYS A 57 -9.00 -4.16 6.07
C LYS A 57 -8.75 -4.10 4.58
N VAL A 58 -9.32 -5.07 3.86
CA VAL A 58 -9.41 -5.04 2.40
C VAL A 58 -10.87 -5.05 2.01
N VAL A 59 -11.22 -4.22 1.04
CA VAL A 59 -12.57 -4.10 0.51
C VAL A 59 -12.54 -4.20 -1.00
N ILE A 60 -13.47 -4.96 -1.56
CA ILE A 60 -13.71 -5.02 -3.00
C ILE A 60 -14.91 -4.14 -3.36
N THR A 61 -14.73 -3.13 -4.20
CA THR A 61 -15.80 -2.20 -4.57
C THR A 61 -16.77 -2.84 -5.58
N ASN A 62 -18.08 -2.68 -5.39
CA ASN A 62 -19.07 -3.28 -6.30
C ASN A 62 -19.12 -2.61 -7.68
N ASN A 63 -18.86 -1.30 -7.76
CA ASN A 63 -19.04 -0.54 -8.99
C ASN A 63 -17.97 -0.84 -10.03
N ASN A 64 -16.71 -0.88 -9.59
CA ASN A 64 -15.57 -0.97 -10.48
C ASN A 64 -14.79 -2.28 -10.30
N ASN A 65 -15.19 -3.14 -9.35
CA ASN A 65 -14.40 -4.30 -8.94
C ASN A 65 -12.95 -3.87 -8.67
N GLU A 66 -12.76 -2.94 -7.74
CA GLU A 66 -11.44 -2.46 -7.34
C GLU A 66 -11.11 -2.97 -5.96
N LEU A 67 -9.83 -3.25 -5.73
CA LEU A 67 -9.32 -3.63 -4.42
C LEU A 67 -8.85 -2.38 -3.70
N VAL A 68 -9.42 -2.10 -2.52
CA VAL A 68 -9.01 -1.01 -1.65
C VAL A 68 -8.48 -1.59 -0.34
N MET A 69 -7.23 -1.31 -0.03
CA MET A 69 -6.59 -1.66 1.25
C MET A 69 -6.66 -0.46 2.18
N PHE A 70 -7.12 -0.70 3.41
CA PHE A 70 -7.18 0.29 4.45
C PHE A 70 -6.09 0.04 5.49
N TYR A 71 -5.46 1.11 5.92
CA TYR A 71 -4.45 1.11 6.96
C TYR A 71 -4.82 2.07 8.10
N ASP A 72 -4.33 1.78 9.31
CA ASP A 72 -4.56 2.66 10.45
C ASP A 72 -3.55 3.80 10.47
N ASN A 73 -4.02 5.03 10.30
CA ASN A 73 -3.20 6.23 10.47
C ASN A 73 -2.71 6.41 11.93
N GLN A 74 -3.26 5.69 12.91
CA GLN A 74 -2.88 5.84 14.32
C GLN A 74 -1.59 5.10 14.71
N TYR A 75 -1.19 4.08 13.94
CA TYR A 75 0.00 3.27 14.21
C TYR A 75 1.07 3.39 13.12
N ASP A 76 1.01 4.43 12.29
CA ASP A 76 2.04 4.70 11.29
C ASP A 76 3.40 4.89 11.99
N ILE A 77 4.34 4.00 11.67
CA ILE A 77 5.73 4.18 12.05
C ILE A 77 6.36 5.01 10.94
N VAL A 78 6.65 6.28 11.23
CA VAL A 78 7.50 7.09 10.36
C VAL A 78 8.90 6.48 10.39
N LEU A 79 9.39 6.07 9.23
CA LEU A 79 10.69 5.43 9.11
C LEU A 79 11.80 6.43 9.39
N GLU A 80 12.86 5.96 10.05
CA GLU A 80 14.09 6.73 10.22
C GLU A 80 15.18 6.22 9.27
N GLU A 81 16.00 7.11 8.69
CA GLU A 81 17.05 6.77 7.70
C GLU A 81 17.99 5.63 8.16
N GLY A 82 18.21 5.50 9.47
CA GLY A 82 19.09 4.49 10.07
C GLY A 82 18.50 3.08 10.15
N GLU A 83 17.24 2.87 9.80
CA GLU A 83 16.53 1.60 9.99
C GLU A 83 16.62 0.64 8.79
N TYR A 84 17.42 0.95 7.77
CA TYR A 84 17.51 0.15 6.55
C TYR A 84 17.73 -1.34 6.82
N GLU A 85 18.58 -1.70 7.79
CA GLU A 85 18.88 -3.10 8.11
C GLU A 85 17.60 -3.90 8.43
N HIS A 86 16.61 -3.27 9.10
CA HIS A 86 15.34 -3.91 9.46
C HIS A 86 14.46 -4.19 8.24
N TYR A 87 14.57 -3.38 7.19
CA TYR A 87 13.73 -3.46 5.99
C TYR A 87 14.46 -3.96 4.74
N SER A 88 15.72 -4.37 4.89
CA SER A 88 16.62 -4.77 3.79
C SER A 88 16.15 -5.98 2.99
N GLU A 89 15.22 -6.78 3.53
CA GLU A 89 14.59 -7.90 2.82
C GLU A 89 13.48 -7.45 1.84
N PHE A 90 12.90 -6.27 2.07
CA PHE A 90 11.76 -5.74 1.32
C PHE A 90 12.14 -4.59 0.38
N LEU A 91 13.19 -3.84 0.73
CA LEU A 91 13.66 -2.67 0.00
C LEU A 91 15.13 -2.82 -0.36
N THR A 92 15.48 -2.44 -1.58
CA THR A 92 16.88 -2.23 -1.96
C THR A 92 17.42 -0.95 -1.33
N VAL A 93 18.74 -0.87 -1.13
CA VAL A 93 19.42 0.38 -0.71
C VAL A 93 18.99 1.56 -1.57
N ARG A 94 18.86 1.33 -2.88
CA ARG A 94 18.45 2.34 -3.84
C ARG A 94 17.03 2.86 -3.62
N GLU A 95 16.09 1.97 -3.33
CA GLU A 95 14.74 2.38 -2.95
C GLU A 95 14.75 3.15 -1.64
N TRP A 96 15.51 2.67 -0.65
CA TRP A 96 15.65 3.33 0.66
C TRP A 96 16.17 4.76 0.53
N ASP A 97 17.27 4.96 -0.20
CA ASP A 97 17.84 6.29 -0.45
C ASP A 97 16.82 7.24 -1.10
N ALA A 98 15.99 6.73 -2.03
CA ALA A 98 14.94 7.50 -2.66
C ALA A 98 13.84 7.93 -1.66
N LEU A 99 13.49 7.10 -0.68
CA LEU A 99 12.46 7.43 0.33
C LEU A 99 12.83 8.69 1.14
N PHE A 100 14.12 8.93 1.36
CA PHE A 100 14.64 10.01 2.18
C PHE A 100 15.25 11.18 1.39
N SER A 101 15.13 11.17 0.07
CA SER A 101 15.71 12.22 -0.79
C SER A 101 14.98 13.57 -0.73
N GLY A 102 13.79 13.59 -0.11
CA GLY A 102 12.86 14.72 -0.14
C GLY A 102 12.02 14.82 -1.43
N ASN A 103 12.18 13.90 -2.39
CA ASN A 103 11.35 13.79 -3.60
C ASN A 103 11.05 12.32 -3.98
N ALA A 104 10.77 11.49 -2.98
CA ALA A 104 10.65 10.04 -3.11
C ALA A 104 9.74 9.57 -4.24
N VAL A 105 8.52 10.11 -4.36
CA VAL A 105 7.57 9.74 -5.43
C VAL A 105 8.19 9.93 -6.82
N LYS A 106 8.87 11.06 -7.03
CA LYS A 106 9.51 11.37 -8.31
C LYS A 106 10.68 10.42 -8.59
N GLU A 107 11.52 10.15 -7.59
CA GLU A 107 12.68 9.28 -7.77
C GLU A 107 12.27 7.82 -8.02
N LEU A 108 11.28 7.31 -7.30
CA LEU A 108 10.73 5.97 -7.53
C LEU A 108 10.18 5.82 -8.96
N LEU A 109 9.52 6.86 -9.49
CA LEU A 109 9.07 6.89 -10.88
C LEU A 109 10.23 6.92 -11.88
N GLU A 110 11.25 7.75 -11.65
CA GLU A 110 12.44 7.85 -12.51
C GLU A 110 13.29 6.56 -12.51
N MET A 111 13.20 5.77 -11.44
CA MET A 111 13.91 4.50 -11.28
C MET A 111 13.20 3.27 -11.90
N ASP A 112 12.02 3.44 -12.53
CA ASP A 112 11.18 2.35 -13.05
C ASP A 112 10.76 1.32 -11.96
N MET A 113 10.72 1.78 -10.70
CA MET A 113 10.36 0.95 -9.54
C MET A 113 8.85 0.91 -9.28
N VAL A 114 8.09 1.73 -10.01
CA VAL A 114 6.64 1.87 -9.88
C VAL A 114 5.95 1.07 -10.99
N SER A 115 4.92 0.31 -10.61
CA SER A 115 4.01 -0.42 -11.47
C SER A 115 2.76 0.42 -11.75
N GLU A 116 2.23 0.33 -12.97
CA GLU A 116 0.94 0.93 -13.36
C GLU A 116 -0.24 0.01 -13.00
N GLU A 117 -0.18 -0.68 -11.85
CA GLU A 117 -1.22 -1.64 -11.45
C GLU A 117 -2.56 -0.91 -11.22
N GLU A 118 -3.54 -1.18 -12.10
CA GLU A 118 -4.88 -0.59 -12.00
C GLU A 118 -5.79 -1.40 -11.05
N GLY A 119 -6.75 -0.71 -10.43
CA GLY A 119 -7.73 -1.33 -9.55
C GLY A 119 -7.14 -1.87 -8.24
N PHE A 120 -6.05 -1.27 -7.77
CA PHE A 120 -5.48 -1.43 -6.43
C PHE A 120 -5.28 -0.04 -5.83
N TYR A 121 -5.88 0.20 -4.67
CA TYR A 121 -5.82 1.49 -3.98
C TYR A 121 -5.51 1.29 -2.51
N VAL A 122 -4.85 2.28 -1.92
CA VAL A 122 -4.55 2.34 -0.49
C VAL A 122 -5.16 3.62 0.07
N GLU A 123 -5.97 3.48 1.11
CA GLU A 123 -6.70 4.57 1.76
C GLU A 123 -6.54 4.49 3.29
N PRO A 124 -6.53 5.61 4.02
CA PRO A 124 -6.58 5.56 5.47
C PRO A 124 -7.91 5.00 5.95
N HIS A 125 -7.95 4.39 7.14
CA HIS A 125 -9.15 3.79 7.74
C HIS A 125 -10.34 4.75 7.77
N GLU A 126 -10.12 6.05 7.99
CA GLU A 126 -11.17 7.08 7.97
C GLU A 126 -11.96 7.11 6.64
N GLY A 127 -11.36 6.63 5.55
CA GLY A 127 -11.98 6.51 4.24
C GLY A 127 -13.02 5.38 4.12
N ILE A 128 -13.03 4.40 5.03
CA ILE A 128 -13.90 3.21 4.97
C ILE A 128 -15.38 3.58 4.87
N GLU A 129 -15.82 4.64 5.54
CA GLU A 129 -17.22 5.08 5.54
C GLU A 129 -17.77 5.32 4.13
N ARG A 130 -16.91 5.74 3.19
CA ARG A 130 -17.28 5.97 1.79
C ARG A 130 -17.65 4.68 1.05
N PHE A 131 -17.18 3.53 1.53
CA PHE A 131 -17.32 2.24 0.88
C PHE A 131 -18.33 1.31 1.57
N MET A 132 -18.74 1.60 2.82
CA MET A 132 -19.60 0.71 3.62
C MET A 132 -20.93 0.33 2.97
N ASN A 133 -21.47 1.16 2.08
CA ASN A 133 -22.74 0.90 1.41
C ASN A 133 -22.57 0.32 -0.01
N ASN A 134 -21.34 0.10 -0.48
CA ASN A 134 -21.08 -0.25 -1.87
C ASN A 134 -19.85 -1.14 -2.08
N TYR A 135 -19.82 -2.27 -1.38
CA TYR A 135 -18.74 -3.24 -1.50
C TYR A 135 -19.27 -4.68 -1.55
N ASP A 136 -18.44 -5.58 -2.08
CA ASP A 136 -18.69 -7.02 -2.10
C ASP A 136 -18.22 -7.58 -0.75
N GLU A 137 -19.18 -7.70 0.17
CA GLU A 137 -18.95 -8.19 1.53
C GLU A 137 -18.31 -9.58 1.51
N ARG A 138 -18.85 -10.49 0.71
CA ARG A 138 -18.36 -11.87 0.63
C ARG A 138 -16.91 -11.91 0.13
N ALA A 139 -16.60 -11.22 -0.97
CA ALA A 139 -15.24 -11.21 -1.49
C ALA A 139 -14.25 -10.57 -0.50
N SER A 140 -14.70 -9.55 0.24
CA SER A 140 -13.87 -8.86 1.23
C SER A 140 -13.61 -9.74 2.46
N GLU A 141 -14.62 -10.48 2.94
CA GLU A 141 -14.49 -11.47 4.03
C GLU A 141 -13.57 -12.63 3.64
N GLU A 142 -13.71 -13.16 2.42
CA GLU A 142 -12.83 -14.22 1.90
C GLU A 142 -11.34 -13.80 1.89
N ILE A 143 -11.06 -12.53 1.60
CA ILE A 143 -9.69 -11.96 1.66
C ILE A 143 -9.24 -11.79 3.11
N ALA A 144 -10.10 -11.27 3.98
CA ALA A 144 -9.78 -11.06 5.39
C ALA A 144 -9.39 -12.39 6.08
N GLU A 145 -10.15 -13.46 5.82
CA GLU A 145 -9.81 -14.80 6.31
C GLU A 145 -8.49 -15.32 5.75
N HIS A 146 -8.20 -15.07 4.47
CA HIS A 146 -6.99 -15.56 3.81
C HIS A 146 -5.71 -14.90 4.35
N PHE A 147 -5.77 -13.60 4.65
CA PHE A 147 -4.62 -12.80 5.09
C PHE A 147 -4.62 -12.48 6.60
N ASN A 148 -5.53 -13.09 7.38
CA ASN A 148 -5.67 -12.89 8.82
C ASN A 148 -5.84 -11.41 9.23
N LEU A 149 -6.78 -10.72 8.57
CA LEU A 149 -7.12 -9.32 8.82
C LEU A 149 -8.30 -9.20 9.80
#